data_AF-A0AA38GEF2-F1
#
_entry.id   AF-A0AA38GEF2-F1
#
_cell.length_a   1.000
_cell.length_b   1.000
_cell.length_c   1.000
_cell.angle_alpha   90.00
_cell.angle_beta   90.00
_cell.angle_gamma   90.00
#
_symmetry.space_group_name_H-M   'P 1'
#
loop_
_entity.id
_entity.type
_entity.pdbx_description
1 polymer ?
#
loop_
_entity_poly.entity_id
_entity_poly.type
_entity_poly.pdbx_seq_one_letter_code
_entity_poly.pdbx_strand_id
1 'polypeptide(L)'
;MEKYWSAICLGILTTCCCTTVTSNVECLRNERVILLAVKAQWYDQSSVALNSWKGLNCCEWLGVQCSNFNSHVIQLHFAYFLGYSTGPGALTDGDTPTPPSLVPLMFKLKYLEYLDLSYNGLTGALPR
;
A
#
# COMPACT_ATOMS: atom_id res chain seq x y z
N MET A 1 45.82 37.81 -46.07
CA MET A 1 46.72 36.84 -45.40
C MET A 1 46.19 36.69 -43.98
N GLU A 2 45.71 35.57 -43.44
CA GLU A 2 45.58 34.16 -43.81
C GLU A 2 44.38 33.60 -43.01
N LYS A 3 43.40 32.98 -43.67
CA LYS A 3 43.09 31.53 -43.74
C LYS A 3 42.50 30.87 -42.47
N TYR A 4 41.19 30.64 -42.56
CA TYR A 4 40.47 29.39 -42.24
C TYR A 4 40.91 28.58 -41.03
N TRP A 5 40.10 28.63 -39.96
CA TRP A 5 39.81 27.45 -39.15
C TRP A 5 38.30 27.23 -39.10
N SER A 6 37.79 26.46 -40.06
CA SER A 6 36.47 25.85 -39.96
C SER A 6 36.52 24.78 -38.87
N ALA A 7 35.86 25.00 -37.73
CA ALA A 7 35.55 23.95 -36.80
C ALA A 7 34.26 23.26 -37.27
N ILE A 8 34.41 22.11 -37.92
CA ILE A 8 33.30 21.23 -38.27
C ILE A 8 32.79 20.63 -36.96
N CYS A 9 31.60 21.05 -36.51
CA CYS A 9 30.88 20.34 -35.46
C CYS A 9 30.30 19.06 -36.07
N LEU A 10 31.08 17.97 -36.04
CA LEU A 10 30.55 16.65 -36.34
C LEU A 10 29.57 16.27 -35.23
N GLY A 11 28.31 16.10 -35.64
CA GLY A 11 27.18 15.94 -34.77
C GLY A 11 27.32 14.76 -33.82
N ILE A 12 26.98 15.02 -32.56
CA ILE A 12 26.31 14.02 -31.75
C ILE A 12 24.94 14.63 -31.48
N LEU A 13 23.92 14.14 -32.20
CA LEU A 13 22.54 14.28 -31.77
C LEU A 13 22.44 13.45 -30.48
N THR A 14 22.92 14.00 -29.36
CA THR A 14 22.50 13.54 -28.04
C THR A 14 21.04 13.90 -27.97
N THR A 15 20.20 13.00 -28.46
CA THR A 15 18.80 12.93 -28.08
C THR A 15 18.81 13.09 -26.57
N CYS A 16 18.31 14.23 -26.10
CA CYS A 16 17.96 14.39 -24.72
C CYS A 16 16.99 13.26 -24.48
N CYS A 17 17.47 12.20 -23.83
CA CYS A 17 16.63 11.14 -23.37
C CYS A 17 15.84 11.77 -22.23
N CYS A 18 14.79 12.51 -22.59
CA CYS A 18 13.66 12.73 -21.71
C CYS A 18 13.08 11.34 -21.48
N THR A 19 13.76 10.59 -20.62
CA THR A 19 13.15 9.47 -19.93
C THR A 19 11.97 10.08 -19.23
N THR A 20 10.78 9.77 -19.70
CA THR A 20 9.57 10.02 -18.95
C THR A 20 9.76 9.24 -17.66
N VAL A 21 10.10 9.92 -16.57
CA VAL A 21 9.96 9.35 -15.24
C VAL A 21 8.47 9.16 -15.08
N THR A 22 7.98 7.99 -15.44
CA THR A 22 6.69 7.53 -14.97
C THR A 22 6.89 7.37 -13.47
N SER A 23 6.54 8.41 -12.70
CA SER A 23 6.32 8.24 -11.28
C SER A 23 5.10 7.34 -11.17
N ASN A 24 5.31 6.03 -11.26
CA ASN A 24 4.39 5.12 -10.60
C ASN A 24 4.39 5.61 -9.16
N VAL A 25 3.25 6.14 -8.74
CA VAL A 25 3.06 6.66 -7.40
C VAL A 25 3.09 5.45 -6.48
N GLU A 26 4.29 4.98 -6.17
CA GLU A 26 4.52 3.92 -5.22
C GLU A 26 4.27 4.49 -3.84
N CYS A 27 3.48 3.78 -3.02
CA CYS A 27 3.39 4.10 -1.62
C CYS A 27 4.77 4.05 -0.94
N LEU A 28 4.93 4.81 0.13
CA LEU A 28 6.21 4.91 0.82
C LEU A 28 6.65 3.57 1.40
N ARG A 29 7.93 3.23 1.20
CA ARG A 29 8.54 1.97 1.68
C ARG A 29 8.22 1.70 3.15
N ASN A 30 8.27 2.71 4.02
CA ASN A 30 8.02 2.54 5.45
C ASN A 30 6.58 2.16 5.74
N GLU A 31 5.61 2.76 5.05
CA GLU A 31 4.19 2.42 5.19
C GLU A 31 3.91 1.03 4.64
N ARG A 32 4.51 0.68 3.50
CA ARG A 32 4.43 -0.68 2.95
C ARG A 32 4.93 -1.73 3.94
N VAL A 33 6.06 -1.49 4.61
CA VAL A 33 6.61 -2.41 5.62
C VAL A 33 5.65 -2.56 6.80
N ILE A 34 5.02 -1.46 7.25
CA ILE A 34 4.00 -1.51 8.31
C ILE A 34 2.81 -2.35 7.87
N LEU A 35 2.27 -2.13 6.67
CA LEU A 35 1.16 -2.91 6.13
C LEU A 35 1.51 -4.39 5.98
N LEU A 36 2.71 -4.73 5.51
CA LEU A 36 3.14 -6.13 5.44
C LEU A 36 3.26 -6.79 6.83
N ALA A 37 3.67 -6.03 7.85
CA ALA A 37 3.70 -6.51 9.23
C ALA A 37 2.28 -6.71 9.81
N VAL A 38 1.33 -5.86 9.41
CA VAL A 38 -0.11 -6.04 9.70
C VAL A 38 -0.63 -7.32 9.03
N LYS A 39 -0.36 -7.48 7.72
CA LYS A 39 -0.70 -8.69 6.97
C LYS A 39 -0.17 -9.95 7.64
N ALA A 40 1.11 -9.99 8.03
CA ALA A 40 1.72 -11.17 8.64
C ALA A 40 1.07 -11.60 9.98
N GLN A 41 0.42 -10.66 10.67
CA GLN A 41 -0.28 -10.92 11.92
C GLN A 41 -1.77 -11.14 11.74
N TRP A 42 -2.32 -10.91 10.55
CA TRP A 42 -3.74 -11.16 10.33
C TRP A 42 -4.04 -12.66 10.43
N TYR A 43 -5.10 -13.04 11.14
CA TYR A 43 -5.38 -14.45 11.39
C TYR A 43 -5.83 -15.18 10.11
N ASP A 44 -6.66 -14.55 9.27
CA ASP A 44 -7.11 -15.10 8.00
C ASP A 44 -6.24 -14.63 6.83
N GLN A 45 -5.19 -15.39 6.56
CA GLN A 45 -4.31 -15.20 5.39
C GLN A 45 -5.00 -15.50 4.05
N SER A 46 -6.18 -16.12 4.04
CA SER A 46 -6.93 -16.47 2.83
C SER A 46 -7.84 -15.34 2.33
N SER A 47 -7.99 -14.27 3.11
CA SER A 47 -8.84 -13.14 2.76
C SER A 47 -8.49 -12.50 1.39
N VAL A 48 -9.53 -12.11 0.66
CA VAL A 48 -9.40 -11.53 -0.69
C VAL A 48 -8.55 -10.25 -0.66
N ALA A 49 -8.72 -9.44 0.37
CA ALA A 49 -7.92 -8.23 0.57
C ALA A 49 -6.43 -8.54 0.72
N LEU A 50 -6.02 -9.44 1.63
CA LEU A 50 -4.60 -9.78 1.81
C LEU A 50 -3.97 -10.43 0.59
N ASN A 51 -4.76 -11.13 -0.22
CA ASN A 51 -4.29 -11.70 -1.48
C ASN A 51 -3.85 -10.61 -2.48
N SER A 52 -4.46 -9.41 -2.42
CA SER A 52 -4.06 -8.26 -3.24
C SER A 52 -2.82 -7.53 -2.73
N TRP A 53 -2.42 -7.74 -1.46
CA TRP A 53 -1.28 -7.05 -0.84
C TRP A 53 0.05 -7.66 -1.31
N LYS A 54 0.41 -7.34 -2.56
CA LYS A 54 1.60 -7.83 -3.29
C LYS A 54 2.16 -6.70 -4.17
N GLY A 55 3.45 -6.75 -4.47
CA GLY A 55 4.10 -5.72 -5.30
C GLY A 55 4.58 -4.49 -4.52
N LEU A 56 5.02 -3.47 -5.25
CA LEU A 56 5.69 -2.30 -4.67
C LEU A 56 4.73 -1.17 -4.31
N ASN A 57 3.66 -0.99 -5.09
CA ASN A 57 2.69 0.08 -4.89
C ASN A 57 1.53 -0.38 -3.99
N CYS A 58 1.60 -0.09 -2.69
CA CYS A 58 0.51 -0.45 -1.79
C CYS A 58 -0.76 0.40 -1.95
N CYS A 59 -0.74 1.49 -2.72
CA CYS A 59 -1.94 2.26 -3.04
C CYS A 59 -2.90 1.51 -3.99
N GLU A 60 -2.41 0.43 -4.63
CA GLU A 60 -3.21 -0.47 -5.47
C GLU A 60 -3.78 -1.67 -4.70
N TRP A 61 -3.41 -1.81 -3.42
CA TRP A 61 -3.89 -2.91 -2.59
C TRP A 61 -5.34 -2.69 -2.21
N LEU A 62 -6.14 -3.77 -2.24
CA LEU A 62 -7.54 -3.71 -1.85
C LEU A 62 -7.64 -3.27 -0.39
N GLY A 63 -8.50 -2.27 -0.16
CA GLY A 63 -8.71 -1.67 1.16
C GLY A 63 -7.63 -0.69 1.60
N VAL A 64 -6.68 -0.30 0.72
CA VAL A 64 -5.69 0.75 1.01
C VAL A 64 -5.98 1.96 0.12
N GLN A 65 -6.08 3.15 0.71
CA GLN A 65 -6.16 4.40 -0.04
C GLN A 65 -5.00 5.32 0.34
N CYS A 66 -4.33 5.84 -0.67
CA CYS A 66 -3.28 6.85 -0.51
C CYS A 66 -3.78 8.24 -0.88
N SER A 67 -3.13 9.26 -0.30
CA SER A 67 -3.32 10.65 -0.69
C SER A 67 -2.76 10.89 -2.09
N ASN A 68 -3.56 11.58 -2.91
CA ASN A 68 -3.18 12.00 -4.26
C ASN A 68 -2.04 13.04 -4.27
N PHE A 69 -1.70 13.63 -3.12
CA PHE A 69 -0.72 14.71 -3.01
C PHE A 69 0.68 14.26 -2.59
N ASN A 70 0.77 13.25 -1.71
CA ASN A 70 2.01 12.88 -1.05
C ASN A 70 2.21 11.36 -0.90
N SER A 71 1.34 10.55 -1.52
CA SER A 71 1.43 9.09 -1.57
C SER A 71 1.38 8.39 -0.22
N HIS A 72 1.00 9.12 0.84
CA HIS A 72 0.81 8.57 2.18
C HIS A 72 -0.49 7.77 2.26
N VAL A 73 -0.46 6.64 2.96
CA VAL A 73 -1.66 5.86 3.28
C VAL A 73 -2.53 6.66 4.24
N ILE A 74 -3.71 7.06 3.74
CA ILE A 74 -4.70 7.86 4.49
C ILE A 74 -5.91 7.04 4.91
N GLN A 75 -6.20 5.92 4.23
CA GLN A 75 -7.31 5.06 4.61
C GLN A 75 -6.95 3.58 4.58
N LEU A 76 -7.46 2.85 5.57
CA LEU A 76 -7.45 1.39 5.59
C LEU A 76 -8.86 0.85 5.85
N HIS A 77 -9.30 -0.07 5.01
CA HIS A 77 -10.62 -0.68 5.06
C HIS A 77 -10.51 -2.20 5.20
N PHE A 78 -10.77 -2.72 6.40
CA PHE A 78 -10.65 -4.14 6.71
C PHE A 78 -11.95 -4.95 6.59
N ALA A 79 -13.11 -4.33 6.37
CA ALA A 79 -14.34 -5.09 6.17
C ALA A 79 -14.27 -6.05 4.95
N TYR A 80 -13.34 -5.81 4.00
CA TYR A 80 -13.05 -6.71 2.88
C TYR A 80 -12.29 -8.00 3.25
N PHE A 81 -11.89 -8.16 4.52
CA PHE A 81 -11.07 -9.28 4.97
C PHE A 81 -11.92 -10.48 5.38
N LEU A 82 -13.19 -10.26 5.74
CA LEU A 82 -14.15 -11.35 5.82
C LEU A 82 -14.76 -11.54 4.43
N GLY A 83 -14.35 -12.61 3.75
CA GLY A 83 -15.12 -13.09 2.63
C GLY A 83 -16.56 -13.32 3.10
N TYR A 84 -17.53 -12.71 2.41
CA TYR A 84 -18.94 -13.04 2.49
C TYR A 84 -19.07 -14.55 2.25
N SER A 85 -18.93 -15.36 3.29
CA SER A 85 -18.89 -16.80 3.16
C SER A 85 -20.34 -17.27 3.22
N THR A 86 -21.01 -17.28 2.07
CA THR A 86 -22.38 -17.79 1.91
C THR A 86 -22.42 -19.31 1.68
N GLY A 87 -21.33 -20.01 1.96
CA GLY A 87 -21.22 -21.48 1.86
C GLY A 87 -21.39 -22.20 3.21
N PRO A 88 -21.62 -23.52 3.21
CA PRO A 88 -21.61 -24.32 4.43
C PRO A 88 -20.19 -24.28 5.02
N GLY A 89 -20.00 -23.49 6.07
CA GLY A 89 -18.70 -23.05 6.58
C GLY A 89 -18.61 -21.54 6.85
N ALA A 90 -19.69 -20.79 6.62
CA ALA A 90 -19.87 -19.41 7.05
C ALA A 90 -19.42 -19.23 8.51
N LEU A 91 -18.42 -18.37 8.72
CA LEU A 91 -17.99 -18.01 10.06
C LEU A 91 -19.14 -17.28 10.74
N THR A 92 -19.76 -17.92 11.71
CA THR A 92 -20.77 -17.30 12.57
C THR A 92 -20.12 -16.18 13.37
N ASP A 93 -20.81 -15.04 13.51
CA ASP A 93 -20.43 -13.93 14.39
C ASP A 93 -19.89 -14.45 15.73
N GLY A 94 -18.57 -14.38 15.96
CA GLY A 94 -18.01 -14.69 17.28
C GLY A 94 -16.56 -15.15 17.36
N ASP A 95 -16.02 -15.86 16.37
CA ASP A 95 -14.86 -16.75 16.66
C ASP A 95 -13.52 -16.38 16.01
N THR A 96 -13.37 -15.17 15.49
CA THR A 96 -12.06 -14.74 14.95
C THR A 96 -11.45 -13.63 15.78
N PRO A 97 -10.73 -13.96 16.87
CA PRO A 97 -9.95 -12.97 17.58
C PRO A 97 -8.83 -12.50 16.66
N THR A 98 -8.91 -11.25 16.19
CA THR A 98 -7.72 -10.55 15.72
C THR A 98 -6.67 -10.57 16.82
N PRO A 99 -5.40 -10.88 16.51
CA PRO A 99 -4.38 -10.92 17.53
C PRO A 99 -4.22 -9.54 18.18
N PRO A 100 -4.06 -9.46 19.51
CA PRO A 100 -3.94 -8.21 20.26
C PRO A 100 -2.84 -7.25 19.76
N SER A 101 -1.85 -7.77 19.02
CA SER A 101 -0.69 -7.04 18.50
C SER A 101 -0.90 -6.34 17.16
N LEU A 102 -2.07 -6.49 16.55
CA LEU A 102 -2.36 -5.97 15.20
C LEU A 102 -2.67 -4.46 15.23
N VAL A 103 -3.40 -4.02 16.26
CA VAL A 103 -3.85 -2.64 16.44
C VAL A 103 -2.69 -1.63 16.64
N PRO A 104 -1.66 -1.90 17.45
CA PRO A 104 -0.53 -0.97 17.64
C PRO A 104 0.27 -0.66 16.36
N LEU A 105 0.29 -1.57 15.39
CA LEU A 105 1.06 -1.36 14.16
C LEU A 105 0.36 -0.40 13.20
N MET A 106 -0.97 -0.44 13.17
CA MET A 106 -1.76 0.40 12.28
C MET A 106 -1.66 1.87 12.67
N PHE A 107 -1.53 2.16 13.96
CA PHE A 107 -1.28 3.51 14.48
C PHE A 107 0.12 4.06 14.16
N LYS A 108 1.03 3.27 13.58
CA LYS A 108 2.32 3.78 13.06
C LYS A 108 2.17 4.49 11.72
N LEU A 109 1.01 4.36 11.05
CA LEU A 109 0.67 5.11 9.84
C LEU A 109 0.27 6.52 10.24
N LYS A 110 1.23 7.44 10.20
CA LYS A 110 1.09 8.82 10.75
C LYS A 110 0.03 9.67 10.05
N TYR A 111 -0.31 9.32 8.82
CA TYR A 111 -1.25 10.07 7.98
C TYR A 111 -2.59 9.34 7.86
N LEU A 112 -2.82 8.27 8.63
CA LEU A 112 -4.08 7.55 8.60
C LEU A 112 -5.20 8.46 9.13
N GLU A 113 -6.13 8.80 8.25
CA GLU A 113 -7.30 9.65 8.52
C GLU A 113 -8.55 8.80 8.76
N TYR A 114 -8.65 7.66 8.07
CA TYR A 114 -9.80 6.76 8.16
C TYR A 114 -9.34 5.32 8.39
N LEU A 115 -9.90 4.68 9.41
CA LEU A 115 -9.65 3.30 9.74
C LEU A 115 -10.97 2.57 9.96
N ASP A 116 -11.30 1.68 9.03
CA ASP A 116 -12.46 0.81 9.14
C ASP A 116 -12.02 -0.60 9.57
N LEU A 117 -12.38 -0.93 10.80
CA LEU A 117 -12.17 -2.24 11.42
C LEU A 117 -13.51 -2.97 11.62
N SER A 118 -14.60 -2.47 11.04
CA SER A 118 -15.93 -3.10 11.18
C SER A 118 -15.92 -4.54 10.67
N TYR A 119 -16.78 -5.37 11.27
CA TYR A 119 -16.93 -6.78 10.91
C TYR A 119 -15.64 -7.61 11.04
N ASN A 120 -14.72 -7.29 11.97
CA ASN A 120 -13.49 -8.07 12.15
C ASN A 120 -13.45 -8.91 13.44
N GLY A 121 -14.54 -8.98 14.20
CA GLY A 121 -14.55 -9.71 15.49
C GLY A 121 -13.50 -9.21 16.48
N LEU A 122 -13.07 -7.94 16.38
CA LEU A 122 -12.03 -7.40 17.26
C LEU A 122 -12.49 -7.45 18.72
N THR A 123 -11.68 -8.04 19.58
CA THR A 123 -11.88 -8.04 21.03
C THR A 123 -10.69 -7.38 21.74
N GLY A 124 -10.92 -6.84 22.93
CA GLY A 124 -9.90 -6.09 23.68
C GLY A 124 -9.97 -4.57 23.48
N ALA A 125 -8.99 -3.86 24.04
CA ALA A 125 -8.93 -2.40 23.99
C ALA A 125 -8.04 -1.93 22.84
N LEU A 126 -8.44 -0.84 22.16
CA LEU A 126 -7.55 -0.12 21.27
C LEU A 126 -6.38 0.47 22.11
N PRO A 127 -5.12 0.27 21.71
CA PRO A 127 -3.98 1.00 22.25
C PRO A 127 -4.26 2.51 22.26
N ARG A 128 -3.98 3.15 23.40
CA ARG A 128 -4.00 4.61 23.55
C ARG A 128 -2.72 5.24 23.03
#